data_AF-A0AAD5JSI7-F1
#
_entry.id   AF-A0AAD5JSI7-F1
#
_cell.length_a   1.000
_cell.length_b   1.000
_cell.length_c   1.000
_cell.angle_alpha   90.00
_cell.angle_beta   90.00
_cell.angle_gamma   90.00
#
_symmetry.space_group_name_H-M   'P 1'
#
loop_
_entity.id
_entity.type
_entity.pdbx_description
1 polymer ?
#
loop_
_entity_poly.entity_id
_entity_poly.type
_entity_poly.pdbx_seq_one_letter_code
_entity_poly.pdbx_strand_id
1 'polypeptide(L)'
;MGLGDEQYVVDIENKTCACNKWQLIRIPCIHGISALSSSNRDPYQFIDIKYKKESFLKAYNPVIYGINGPSVWPKTNDKTIQCPDFKKQRGRPKMARNLQSNEVRVGGKTKLRRNYVVLRCTKCRQEGHNRGTCDRRAGMAGNTSETIAKN
;
A
#
# COMPACT_ATOMS: atom_id res chain seq x y z
N MET A 1 -17.81 -14.49 11.70
CA MET A 1 -17.41 -14.17 13.08
C MET A 1 -17.84 -15.38 13.92
N GLY A 2 -16.90 -16.24 14.33
CA GLY A 2 -17.23 -17.41 15.19
C GLY A 2 -17.76 -16.91 16.54
N LEU A 3 -18.81 -17.46 17.15
CA LEU A 3 -19.16 -18.84 17.49
C LEU A 3 -18.14 -19.51 18.43
N GLY A 4 -18.22 -19.06 19.68
CA GLY A 4 -17.63 -19.64 20.89
C GLY A 4 -18.01 -18.73 22.05
N ASP A 5 -18.77 -19.21 23.03
CA ASP A 5 -19.11 -18.47 24.25
C ASP A 5 -17.86 -18.37 25.16
N GLU A 6 -16.86 -17.62 24.70
CA GLU A 6 -15.65 -17.36 25.46
C GLU A 6 -15.97 -16.35 26.57
N GLN A 7 -15.87 -16.80 27.82
CA GLN A 7 -16.02 -15.94 28.99
C GLN A 7 -14.67 -15.27 29.31
N TYR A 8 -14.70 -13.96 29.52
CA TYR A 8 -13.52 -13.18 29.89
C TYR A 8 -13.69 -12.58 31.28
N VAL A 9 -12.75 -12.90 32.18
CA VAL A 9 -12.68 -12.25 33.49
C VAL A 9 -12.14 -10.83 33.30
N VAL A 10 -12.82 -9.86 33.91
CA VAL A 10 -12.46 -8.44 33.90
C VAL A 10 -12.37 -7.95 35.33
N ASP A 11 -11.26 -7.31 35.66
CA ASP A 11 -11.10 -6.55 36.90
C ASP A 11 -11.07 -5.06 36.56
N ILE A 12 -12.14 -4.36 36.94
CA ILE A 12 -12.33 -2.94 36.64
C ILE A 12 -11.38 -2.07 37.48
N GLU A 13 -11.15 -2.42 38.74
CA GLU A 13 -10.33 -1.63 39.67
C GLU A 13 -8.86 -1.68 39.25
N ASN A 14 -8.38 -2.87 38.92
CA ASN A 14 -7.01 -3.07 38.43
C ASN A 14 -6.86 -2.79 36.92
N LYS A 15 -7.94 -2.46 36.22
CA LYS A 15 -7.95 -2.17 34.76
C LYS A 15 -7.35 -3.33 33.95
N THR A 16 -7.73 -4.56 34.28
CA THR A 16 -7.23 -5.77 33.62
C THR A 16 -8.35 -6.59 32.99
N CYS A 17 -8.02 -7.29 31.91
CA CYS A 17 -8.91 -8.28 31.30
C CYS A 17 -8.10 -9.50 30.87
N ALA A 18 -8.72 -10.69 30.95
CA ALA A 18 -8.13 -11.94 30.47
C ALA A 18 -7.70 -11.89 28.98
N CYS A 19 -8.29 -11.01 28.16
CA CYS A 19 -7.84 -10.81 26.77
C CYS A 19 -6.54 -9.98 26.64
N ASN A 20 -5.98 -9.49 27.75
CA ASN A 20 -4.76 -8.67 27.88
C ASN A 20 -4.73 -7.34 27.12
N LYS A 21 -5.74 -7.03 26.30
CA LYS A 21 -5.79 -5.79 25.52
C LYS A 21 -5.71 -4.57 26.44
N TRP A 22 -6.50 -4.52 27.51
CA TRP A 22 -6.51 -3.36 28.39
C TRP A 22 -5.12 -3.10 29.02
N GLN A 23 -4.41 -4.12 29.45
CA GLN A 23 -3.05 -4.02 30.01
C GLN A 23 -2.02 -3.57 28.97
N LEU A 24 -2.17 -4.01 27.71
CA LEU A 24 -1.25 -3.70 26.62
C LEU A 24 -1.45 -2.27 26.09
N ILE A 25 -2.68 -1.90 25.75
CA ILE A 25 -2.98 -0.61 25.11
C ILE A 25 -3.43 0.46 26.09
N ARG A 26 -3.66 0.12 27.37
CA ARG A 26 -4.07 1.06 28.43
C ARG A 26 -5.40 1.79 28.15
N ILE A 27 -6.22 1.17 27.31
CA ILE A 27 -7.57 1.59 26.93
C ILE A 27 -8.50 0.39 27.17
N PRO A 28 -9.69 0.57 27.74
CA PRO A 28 -10.66 -0.51 27.92
C PRO A 28 -10.90 -1.29 26.62
N CYS A 29 -10.76 -2.60 26.69
CA CYS A 29 -11.11 -3.50 25.59
C CYS A 29 -12.63 -3.70 25.49
N ILE A 30 -13.13 -4.39 24.46
CA ILE A 30 -14.58 -4.65 24.31
C ILE A 30 -15.20 -5.29 25.56
N HIS A 31 -14.51 -6.25 26.20
CA HIS A 31 -14.97 -6.90 27.43
C HIS A 31 -14.96 -5.93 28.62
N GLY A 32 -13.91 -5.09 28.70
CA GLY A 32 -13.79 -4.06 29.72
C GLY A 32 -14.90 -3.01 29.62
N ILE A 33 -15.20 -2.57 28.40
CA ILE A 33 -16.30 -1.63 28.13
C ILE A 33 -17.64 -2.26 28.51
N SER A 34 -17.87 -3.53 28.17
CA SER A 34 -19.08 -4.25 28.59
C SER A 34 -19.20 -4.31 30.12
N ALA A 35 -18.14 -4.70 30.83
CA ALA A 35 -18.14 -4.78 32.30
C ALA A 35 -18.35 -3.42 32.98
N LEU A 36 -17.75 -2.36 32.43
CA LEU A 36 -17.92 -0.98 32.88
C LEU A 36 -19.36 -0.49 32.68
N SER A 37 -19.95 -0.78 31.52
CA SER A 37 -21.35 -0.48 31.21
C SER A 37 -22.30 -1.18 32.17
N SER A 38 -22.08 -2.48 32.42
CA SER A 38 -22.84 -3.24 33.42
C SER A 38 -22.69 -2.71 34.85
N SER A 39 -21.58 -2.04 35.15
CA SER A 39 -21.32 -1.40 36.44
C SER A 39 -21.75 0.07 36.49
N ASN A 40 -22.44 0.57 35.45
CA ASN A 40 -22.85 1.96 35.28
C ASN A 40 -21.71 2.99 35.44
N ARG A 41 -20.52 2.63 34.93
CA ARG A 41 -19.31 3.47 34.95
C ARG A 41 -18.95 3.92 33.55
N ASP A 42 -18.55 5.18 33.42
CA ASP A 42 -18.13 5.75 32.14
C ASP A 42 -16.75 5.20 31.71
N PRO A 43 -16.65 4.51 30.56
CA PRO A 43 -15.37 3.97 30.08
C PRO A 43 -14.30 5.02 29.81
N TYR A 44 -14.67 6.28 29.52
CA TYR A 44 -13.69 7.34 29.29
C TYR A 44 -12.89 7.69 30.55
N GLN A 45 -13.46 7.51 31.74
CA GLN A 45 -12.76 7.72 33.02
C GLN A 45 -11.67 6.66 33.28
N PHE A 46 -11.75 5.53 32.59
CA PHE A 46 -10.86 4.38 32.76
C PHE A 46 -9.72 4.32 31.73
N ILE A 47 -9.70 5.25 30.78
CA ILE A 47 -8.59 5.45 29.85
C ILE A 47 -7.39 6.05 30.59
N ASP A 48 -6.19 5.57 30.28
CA ASP A 48 -4.95 6.04 30.89
C ASP A 48 -4.69 7.53 30.61
N ILE A 49 -4.13 8.22 31.61
CA ILE A 49 -3.82 9.65 31.55
C ILE A 49 -2.93 10.02 30.37
N LYS A 50 -2.12 9.08 29.86
CA LYS A 50 -1.26 9.27 28.69
C LYS A 50 -2.02 9.66 27.41
N TYR A 51 -3.30 9.29 27.31
CA TYR A 51 -4.16 9.64 26.17
C TYR A 51 -4.90 10.97 26.32
N LYS A 52 -4.73 11.68 27.45
CA LYS A 52 -5.33 13.00 27.64
C LYS A 52 -4.54 14.08 26.91
N LYS A 53 -5.26 15.13 26.48
CA LYS A 53 -4.68 16.32 25.84
C LYS A 53 -3.55 16.94 26.67
N GLU A 54 -3.70 17.01 27.99
CA GLU A 54 -2.70 17.56 28.89
C GLU A 54 -1.37 16.81 28.81
N SER A 55 -1.41 15.48 28.81
CA SER A 55 -0.23 14.63 28.66
C SER A 55 0.44 14.82 27.31
N PHE A 56 -0.36 14.93 26.23
CA PHE A 56 0.14 15.23 24.90
C PHE A 56 0.85 16.58 24.86
N LEU A 57 0.20 17.64 25.34
CA LEU A 57 0.81 18.97 25.39
C LEU A 57 2.09 18.96 26.22
N LYS A 58 2.09 18.31 27.38
CA LYS A 58 3.28 18.18 28.23
C LYS A 58 4.43 17.46 27.54
N ALA A 59 4.13 16.40 26.78
CA ALA A 59 5.13 15.63 26.04
C ALA A 59 5.78 16.45 24.91
N TYR A 60 5.02 17.31 24.24
CA TYR A 60 5.47 18.14 23.11
C TYR A 60 5.74 19.61 23.48
N ASN A 61 5.63 19.98 24.75
CA ASN A 61 5.95 21.32 25.24
C ASN A 61 7.45 21.67 25.09
N PRO A 62 8.40 20.74 25.31
CA PRO A 62 9.82 21.06 25.12
C PRO A 62 10.12 21.38 23.66
N VAL A 63 10.91 22.44 23.45
CA VAL A 63 11.41 22.80 22.12
C VAL A 63 12.40 21.72 21.67
N ILE A 64 12.12 21.12 20.51
CA ILE A 64 13.09 20.25 19.83
C ILE A 64 14.07 21.16 19.10
N TYR A 65 15.25 21.36 19.67
CA TYR A 65 16.31 22.08 19.00
C TYR A 65 16.77 21.30 17.76
N GLY A 66 16.97 22.02 16.66
CA GLY A 66 17.59 21.45 15.47
C GLY A 66 18.96 20.89 15.82
N ILE A 67 19.22 19.66 15.42
CA ILE A 67 20.57 19.10 15.48
C ILE A 67 21.35 19.75 14.33
N ASN A 68 22.58 20.18 14.62
CA ASN A 68 23.47 20.73 13.60
C ASN A 68 23.72 19.71 12.47
N GLY A 69 24.32 20.15 11.36
CA GLY A 69 24.61 19.25 10.24
C GLY A 69 25.66 18.17 10.59
N PRO A 70 25.74 17.07 9.80
CA PRO A 70 26.70 15.99 10.00
C PRO A 70 28.16 16.43 10.08
N SER A 71 28.49 17.59 9.50
CA SER A 71 29.85 18.16 9.51
C SER A 71 30.37 18.51 10.91
N VAL A 72 29.48 18.77 11.87
CA VAL A 72 29.86 19.17 13.23
C VAL A 72 29.52 18.10 14.27
N TRP A 73 29.06 16.92 13.84
CA TRP A 73 28.79 15.81 14.77
C TRP A 73 30.10 15.24 15.31
N PRO A 74 30.15 14.86 16.60
CA PRO A 74 31.32 14.19 17.15
C PRO A 74 31.55 12.88 16.40
N LYS A 75 32.81 12.66 15.96
CA LYS A 75 33.21 11.38 15.37
C LYS A 75 33.34 10.36 16.49
N THR A 76 32.49 9.34 16.49
CA THR A 76 32.58 8.22 17.42
C THR A 76 33.47 7.12 16.87
N ASN A 77 34.20 6.41 17.74
CA ASN A 77 34.97 5.21 17.37
C ASN A 77 34.08 3.95 17.21
N ASP A 78 32.76 4.14 17.22
CA ASP A 78 31.81 3.05 17.06
C ASP A 78 31.86 2.49 15.64
N LYS A 79 31.52 1.20 15.53
CA LYS A 79 31.42 0.55 14.22
C LYS A 79 30.33 1.24 13.41
N THR A 80 30.66 1.56 12.16
CA THR A 80 29.67 2.06 11.21
C THR A 80 28.54 1.04 11.06
N ILE A 81 27.30 1.49 11.29
CA ILE A 81 26.11 0.67 11.06
C ILE A 81 26.09 0.28 9.58
N GLN A 82 26.30 -1.00 9.30
CA GLN A 82 26.22 -1.51 7.95
C GLN A 82 24.75 -1.61 7.55
N CYS A 83 24.47 -1.22 6.31
CA CYS A 83 23.16 -1.49 5.73
C CYS A 83 22.90 -3.00 5.79
N PRO A 84 21.70 -3.46 6.21
CA PRO A 84 21.34 -4.86 6.08
C PRO A 84 21.51 -5.33 4.64
N ASP A 85 21.99 -6.55 4.45
CA ASP A 85 22.10 -7.13 3.11
C ASP A 85 20.76 -7.04 2.39
N PHE A 86 20.77 -6.48 1.18
CA PHE A 86 19.58 -6.40 0.36
C PHE A 86 19.13 -7.81 -0.03
N LYS A 87 17.99 -8.26 0.52
CA LYS A 87 17.36 -9.53 0.14
C LYS A 87 16.22 -9.26 -0.82
N LYS A 88 16.37 -9.72 -2.07
CA LYS A 88 15.25 -9.75 -3.02
C LYS A 88 14.17 -10.68 -2.46
N GLN A 89 13.02 -10.11 -2.08
CA GLN A 89 11.89 -10.91 -1.63
C GLN A 89 11.47 -11.88 -2.75
N ARG A 90 11.04 -13.09 -2.36
CA ARG A 90 10.40 -14.01 -3.32
C ARG A 90 9.19 -13.28 -3.90
N GLY A 91 9.17 -13.15 -5.22
CA GLY A 91 8.02 -12.57 -5.92
C GLY A 91 6.75 -13.36 -5.63
N ARG A 92 5.59 -12.75 -5.93
CA ARG A 92 4.29 -13.41 -5.82
C ARG A 92 4.35 -14.81 -6.46
N PRO A 93 3.93 -15.88 -5.76
CA PRO A 93 3.82 -17.20 -6.36
C PRO A 93 2.96 -17.17 -7.62
N LYS A 94 3.36 -17.92 -8.65
CA LYS A 94 2.52 -18.07 -9.84
C LYS A 94 1.19 -18.70 -9.41
N MET A 95 0.06 -18.13 -9.86
CA MET A 95 -1.27 -18.70 -9.59
C MET A 95 -1.48 -20.07 -10.26
N ALA A 96 -0.80 -20.32 -11.37
CA ALA A 96 -0.85 -21.61 -12.07
C ALA A 96 0.55 -22.23 -12.11
N ARG A 97 0.61 -23.55 -11.94
CA ARG A 97 1.83 -24.33 -12.15
C ARG A 97 2.28 -24.24 -13.61
N ASN A 98 3.58 -24.41 -13.85
CA ASN A 98 4.06 -24.65 -15.21
C ASN A 98 3.52 -26.03 -15.66
N LEU A 99 2.93 -26.10 -16.85
CA LEU A 99 2.48 -27.36 -17.43
C LEU A 99 3.68 -28.12 -18.02
N GLN A 100 3.65 -29.46 -17.95
CA GLN A 100 4.63 -30.31 -18.64
C GLN A 100 4.33 -30.36 -20.15
N SER A 101 5.31 -30.80 -20.95
CA SER A 101 5.20 -30.81 -22.42
C SER A 101 4.02 -31.63 -22.95
N ASN A 102 3.58 -32.63 -22.21
CA ASN A 102 2.46 -33.52 -22.55
C ASN A 102 1.10 -33.06 -21.98
N GLU A 103 1.05 -31.96 -21.22
CA GLU A 103 -0.18 -31.50 -20.59
C GLU A 103 -0.85 -30.38 -21.39
N VAL A 104 -2.14 -30.57 -21.68
CA VAL A 104 -2.95 -29.56 -22.37
C VAL A 104 -3.42 -28.50 -21.37
N ARG A 105 -3.27 -27.22 -21.73
CA ARG A 105 -3.75 -26.10 -20.91
C ARG A 105 -5.29 -26.09 -20.86
N VAL A 106 -5.88 -26.72 -19.85
CA VAL A 106 -7.32 -26.65 -19.60
C VAL A 106 -7.63 -25.35 -18.85
N GLY A 107 -7.89 -24.27 -19.60
CA GLY A 107 -8.21 -22.96 -19.02
C GLY A 107 -7.61 -21.80 -19.78
N GLY A 108 -8.35 -21.31 -20.76
CA GLY A 108 -7.94 -20.19 -21.60
C GLY A 108 -9.04 -19.68 -22.53
N LYS A 109 -10.32 -19.77 -22.14
CA LYS A 109 -11.43 -19.25 -22.94
C LYS A 109 -11.81 -17.80 -22.61
N THR A 110 -11.07 -17.11 -21.74
CA THR A 110 -11.43 -15.74 -21.31
C THR A 110 -10.74 -14.63 -22.10
N LYS A 111 -10.05 -14.94 -23.20
CA LYS A 111 -9.66 -13.92 -24.18
C LYS A 111 -10.50 -14.14 -25.42
N LEU A 112 -11.63 -13.43 -25.49
CA LEU A 112 -12.36 -13.24 -26.73
C LEU A 112 -11.35 -12.75 -27.77
N ARG A 113 -11.21 -13.50 -28.88
CA ARG A 113 -10.46 -12.98 -30.03
C ARG A 113 -11.17 -11.72 -30.48
N ARG A 114 -10.41 -10.66 -30.75
CA ARG A 114 -10.93 -9.36 -31.16
C ARG A 114 -11.40 -9.40 -32.63
N ASN A 115 -12.27 -10.36 -32.96
CA ASN A 115 -12.67 -10.70 -34.32
C ASN A 115 -13.51 -9.59 -34.99
N TYR A 116 -14.08 -8.66 -34.22
CA TYR A 116 -15.02 -7.65 -34.72
C TYR A 116 -14.50 -6.21 -34.58
N VAL A 117 -13.23 -5.98 -34.23
CA VAL A 117 -12.67 -4.63 -34.15
C VAL A 117 -11.75 -4.40 -35.33
N VAL A 118 -12.22 -3.59 -36.29
CA VAL A 118 -11.38 -3.06 -37.36
C VAL A 118 -10.35 -2.13 -36.73
N LEU A 119 -9.09 -2.56 -36.76
CA LEU A 119 -7.98 -1.83 -36.17
C LEU A 119 -7.65 -0.63 -37.08
N ARG A 120 -8.12 0.57 -36.71
CA ARG A 120 -7.79 1.82 -37.40
C ARG A 120 -6.62 2.51 -36.72
N CYS A 121 -5.59 2.83 -37.50
CA CYS A 121 -4.42 3.54 -37.01
C CYS A 121 -4.75 5.02 -36.77
N THR A 122 -4.53 5.53 -35.57
CA THR A 122 -4.81 6.94 -35.24
C THR A 122 -3.88 7.94 -35.94
N LYS A 123 -2.75 7.47 -36.49
CA LYS A 123 -1.76 8.33 -37.19
C LYS A 123 -2.09 8.50 -38.67
N CYS A 124 -2.40 7.42 -39.36
CA CYS A 124 -2.62 7.41 -40.80
C CYS A 124 -4.08 7.19 -41.22
N ARG A 125 -4.95 6.90 -40.25
CA ARG A 125 -6.39 6.58 -40.39
C ARG A 125 -6.70 5.35 -41.26
N GLN A 126 -5.68 4.57 -41.64
CA GLN A 126 -5.85 3.34 -42.41
C GLN A 126 -6.14 2.14 -41.48
N GLU A 127 -6.82 1.14 -42.05
CA GLU A 127 -7.22 -0.08 -41.36
C GLU A 127 -6.10 -1.15 -41.39
N GLY A 128 -6.17 -2.12 -40.49
CA GLY A 128 -5.26 -3.28 -40.44
C GLY A 128 -4.04 -3.14 -39.53
N HIS A 129 -3.77 -1.95 -38.96
CA HIS A 129 -2.65 -1.74 -38.04
C HIS A 129 -2.95 -0.65 -37.00
N ASN A 130 -2.15 -0.59 -35.92
CA ASN A 130 -2.28 0.46 -34.90
C ASN A 130 -1.13 1.49 -35.03
N ARG A 131 -1.19 2.57 -34.23
CA ARG A 131 -0.17 3.63 -34.24
C ARG A 131 1.26 3.12 -34.01
N GLY A 132 1.43 2.08 -33.20
CA GLY A 132 2.74 1.56 -32.82
C GLY A 132 3.43 0.78 -33.94
N THR A 133 2.67 0.20 -34.85
CA THR A 133 3.16 -0.55 -36.01
C THR A 133 2.91 0.21 -37.31
N CYS A 134 2.86 1.54 -37.24
CA CYS A 134 2.57 2.39 -38.40
C CYS A 134 3.88 2.85 -39.06
N ASP A 135 4.07 2.48 -40.32
CA ASP A 135 5.32 2.75 -41.07
C ASP A 135 5.45 4.20 -41.54
N ARG A 136 4.38 5.01 -41.46
CA ARG A 136 4.48 6.46 -41.72
C ARG A 136 5.26 7.10 -40.58
N ARG A 137 6.47 7.61 -40.83
CA ARG A 137 7.23 8.44 -39.88
C ARG A 137 6.48 9.76 -39.61
N ALA A 138 6.63 10.31 -38.41
CA ALA A 138 5.92 11.53 -38.04
C ALA A 138 6.51 12.72 -38.80
N GLY A 139 5.66 13.41 -39.58
CA GLY A 139 5.92 14.76 -40.09
C GLY A 139 6.75 14.85 -41.36
N MET A 140 6.07 15.06 -42.50
CA MET A 140 6.40 16.15 -43.42
C MET A 140 5.09 16.64 -44.03
N ALA A 141 4.74 17.88 -43.71
CA ALA A 141 3.70 18.65 -44.39
C ALA A 141 4.38 19.44 -45.53
N GLY A 142 3.82 19.28 -46.73
CA GLY A 142 3.81 20.22 -47.87
C GLY A 142 5.13 20.84 -48.38
N ASN A 143 5.34 20.75 -49.69
CA ASN A 143 5.44 21.97 -50.49
C ASN A 143 5.06 21.72 -51.95
N THR A 144 4.17 22.58 -52.43
CA THR A 144 3.84 22.84 -53.83
C THR A 144 4.84 23.84 -54.41
N SER A 145 5.28 23.63 -55.66
CA SER A 145 5.57 24.72 -56.60
C SER A 145 5.74 24.17 -58.03
N GLU A 146 5.04 24.84 -58.95
CA GLU A 146 5.02 24.71 -60.42
C GLU A 146 6.43 24.83 -61.05
N THR A 147 6.68 24.50 -62.33
CA THR A 147 6.55 25.45 -63.46
C THR A 147 7.02 24.83 -64.80
N ILE A 148 6.17 24.95 -65.84
CA ILE A 148 6.42 25.22 -67.29
C ILE A 148 6.88 24.13 -68.29
N ALA A 149 6.20 24.18 -69.44
CA ALA A 149 6.34 23.47 -70.71
C ALA A 149 7.64 23.68 -71.52
N LYS A 150 7.86 22.77 -72.49
CA LYS A 150 8.68 22.78 -73.75
C LYS A 150 9.13 21.32 -73.96
N ASN A 151 8.94 20.61 -75.08
CA ASN A 151 8.50 20.88 -76.45
C ASN A 151 7.62 19.71 -76.92
#